data_AF-A0A3L6MSB0-F1
#
_entry.id   AF-A0A3L6MSB0-F1
#
_cell.length_a   1.000
_cell.length_b   1.000
_cell.length_c   1.000
_cell.angle_alpha   90.00
_cell.angle_beta   90.00
_cell.angle_gamma   90.00
#
_symmetry.space_group_name_H-M   'P 1'
#
loop_
_entity.id
_entity.type
_entity.pdbx_description
1 polymer ?
#
loop_
_entity_poly.entity_id
_entity_poly.type
_entity_poly.pdbx_seq_one_letter_code
_entity_poly.pdbx_strand_id
1 'polypeptide(L)'
;MTEESRVPEFLAQLVAKSPQRIKDKSGYQGASNDRLYQADYDHVKSENPTCNECAKSHIIHRTDRDDNDPYFHYGIIASGSAAVKDGKTCQRLSEEYGALCFETEAVGLYDFPCLIIHGIYDYADSHMSNLWQEYAAATAAAFAKELLLFVAPGRVRREKTTFYEVASIVKDGFRTSVSSLAEQNYINSEDAQESTRCEDGTRPLSLEAIEQ
;
A
#
# COMPACT_ATOMS: atom_id res chain seq x y z
N MET A 1 -13.47 -11.41 13.20
CA MET A 1 -12.71 -10.99 14.41
C MET A 1 -13.71 -10.42 15.40
N THR A 2 -13.85 -11.01 16.58
CA THR A 2 -14.83 -10.60 17.61
C THR A 2 -14.18 -10.09 18.91
N GLU A 3 -12.85 -10.00 18.94
CA GLU A 3 -12.08 -9.34 19.99
C GLU A 3 -11.44 -8.08 19.40
N GLU A 4 -11.21 -7.07 20.24
CA GLU A 4 -10.46 -5.87 19.86
C GLU A 4 -9.09 -6.24 19.27
N SER A 5 -8.69 -5.55 18.20
CA SER A 5 -7.42 -5.84 17.53
C SER A 5 -6.24 -5.53 18.45
N ARG A 6 -5.23 -6.41 18.41
CA ARG A 6 -3.94 -6.28 19.09
C ARG A 6 -2.89 -5.58 18.25
N VAL A 7 -3.24 -5.10 17.06
CA VAL A 7 -2.32 -4.34 16.21
C VAL A 7 -1.75 -3.10 16.91
N PRO A 8 -2.54 -2.28 17.65
CA PRO A 8 -1.98 -1.17 18.42
C PRO A 8 -0.92 -1.62 19.44
N GLU A 9 -1.17 -2.74 20.13
CA GLU A 9 -0.21 -3.37 21.07
C GLU A 9 1.08 -3.77 20.35
N PHE A 10 0.96 -4.44 19.20
CA PHE A 10 2.12 -4.90 18.42
C PHE A 10 2.91 -3.76 17.81
N LEU A 11 2.25 -2.69 17.35
CA LEU A 11 2.88 -1.47 16.89
C LEU A 11 3.68 -0.79 18.01
N ALA A 12 3.07 -0.61 19.18
CA ALA A 12 3.75 -0.02 20.34
C ALA A 12 5.00 -0.83 20.73
N GLN A 13 4.90 -2.16 20.71
CA GLN A 13 6.05 -3.05 20.97
C GLN A 13 7.14 -2.94 19.89
N LEU A 14 6.74 -2.86 18.61
CA LEU A 14 7.67 -2.71 17.49
C LEU A 14 8.44 -1.40 17.61
N VAL A 15 7.75 -0.29 17.86
CA VAL A 15 8.37 1.04 18.06
C VAL A 15 9.28 1.01 19.29
N ALA A 16 8.85 0.43 20.41
CA ALA A 16 9.66 0.35 21.63
C ALA A 16 10.97 -0.43 21.42
N LYS A 17 10.96 -1.49 20.61
CA LYS A 17 12.11 -2.37 20.32
C LYS A 17 12.95 -1.91 19.14
N SER A 18 12.48 -0.92 18.38
CA SER A 18 13.16 -0.44 17.19
C SER A 18 14.41 0.36 17.52
N PRO A 19 15.47 0.28 16.69
CA PRO A 19 16.62 1.16 16.80
C PRO A 19 16.21 2.63 16.78
N GLN A 20 16.93 3.47 17.55
CA GLN A 20 16.62 4.89 17.69
C GLN A 20 16.42 5.61 16.34
N ARG A 21 17.19 5.22 15.31
CA ARG A 21 17.12 5.79 13.95
C ARG A 21 15.80 5.60 13.21
N ILE A 22 14.96 4.64 13.59
CA ILE A 22 13.65 4.40 12.96
C ILE A 22 12.48 4.55 13.94
N LYS A 23 12.77 4.71 15.24
CA LYS A 23 11.77 4.77 16.31
C LYS A 23 10.75 5.90 16.10
N ASP A 24 11.24 7.08 15.73
CA ASP A 24 10.40 8.26 15.51
C ASP A 24 9.61 8.18 14.19
N LYS A 25 10.04 7.32 13.26
CA LYS A 25 9.41 7.15 11.94
C LYS A 25 8.38 6.03 11.89
N SER A 26 8.53 5.00 12.73
CA SER A 26 7.59 3.88 12.82
C SER A 26 6.38 4.16 13.72
N GLY A 27 6.30 5.33 14.36
CA GLY A 27 5.15 5.79 15.13
C GLY A 27 4.11 6.54 14.28
N TYR A 28 2.93 6.79 14.86
CA TYR A 28 1.89 7.57 14.19
C TYR A 28 2.38 8.99 13.86
N GLN A 29 2.21 9.42 12.61
CA GLN A 29 2.80 10.67 12.11
C GLN A 29 1.92 11.92 12.40
N GLY A 30 0.73 11.74 12.97
CA GLY A 30 -0.15 12.85 13.36
C GLY A 30 -1.12 13.29 12.26
N ALA A 31 -2.36 13.62 12.66
CA ALA A 31 -3.44 14.01 11.75
C ALA A 31 -3.10 15.25 10.90
N SER A 32 -2.27 16.17 11.39
CA SER A 32 -1.83 17.36 10.62
C SER A 32 -0.96 17.03 9.40
N ASN A 33 -0.40 15.83 9.36
CA ASN A 33 0.41 15.31 8.26
C ASN A 33 -0.38 14.38 7.33
N ASP A 34 -1.65 14.12 7.65
CA ASP A 34 -2.58 13.37 6.81
C ASP A 34 -3.38 14.34 5.92
N ARG A 35 -2.88 14.56 4.70
CA ARG A 35 -3.42 15.56 3.76
C ARG A 35 -3.78 14.90 2.44
N LEU A 36 -5.08 14.85 2.16
CA LEU A 36 -5.61 14.46 0.86
C LEU A 36 -5.96 15.72 0.07
N TYR A 37 -5.42 15.87 -1.14
CA TYR A 37 -5.76 16.96 -2.05
C TYR A 37 -6.87 16.56 -3.02
N GLN A 38 -7.51 17.55 -3.63
CA GLN A 38 -8.41 17.34 -4.77
C GLN A 38 -7.64 16.69 -5.93
N ALA A 39 -8.28 15.73 -6.59
CA ALA A 39 -7.67 14.94 -7.66
C ALA A 39 -7.16 15.78 -8.84
N ASP A 40 -7.74 16.97 -9.08
CA ASP A 40 -7.38 17.88 -10.16
C ASP A 40 -6.37 18.97 -9.77
N TYR A 41 -5.91 18.96 -8.51
CA TYR A 41 -4.89 19.87 -8.03
C TYR A 41 -3.54 19.17 -8.05
N ASP A 42 -2.60 19.68 -8.85
CA ASP A 42 -1.25 19.16 -8.92
C ASP A 42 -0.30 19.84 -7.95
N HIS A 43 0.68 19.09 -7.46
CA HIS A 43 1.74 19.62 -6.62
C HIS A 43 2.53 20.72 -7.35
N VAL A 44 2.70 21.86 -6.69
CA VAL A 44 3.24 23.11 -7.27
C VAL A 44 4.68 22.98 -7.77
N LYS A 45 5.47 22.07 -7.18
CA LYS A 45 6.87 21.84 -7.52
C LYS A 45 7.18 20.34 -7.44
N SER A 46 7.09 19.64 -8.57
CA SER A 46 7.36 18.20 -8.67
C SER A 46 8.70 17.76 -8.06
N GLU A 47 9.69 18.66 -7.94
CA GLU A 47 11.01 18.40 -7.36
C GLU A 47 11.08 18.58 -5.83
N ASN A 48 10.08 19.18 -5.18
CA ASN A 48 10.04 19.38 -3.73
C ASN A 48 9.12 18.33 -3.07
N PRO A 49 9.64 17.43 -2.23
CA PRO A 49 8.83 16.39 -1.58
C PRO A 49 7.90 16.93 -0.48
N THR A 50 7.87 18.25 -0.25
CA THR A 50 7.03 18.87 0.78
C THR A 50 5.89 19.66 0.16
N CYS A 51 4.70 19.50 0.73
CA CYS A 51 3.50 20.24 0.32
C CYS A 51 3.38 21.60 1.04
N ASN A 52 4.51 22.24 1.40
CA ASN A 52 4.51 23.49 2.16
C ASN A 52 4.05 24.69 1.30
N GLU A 53 4.27 24.61 -0.01
CA GLU A 53 3.87 25.62 -0.99
C GLU A 53 2.52 25.30 -1.66
N CYS A 54 1.97 24.12 -1.37
CA CYS A 54 0.67 23.71 -1.89
C CYS A 54 -0.45 24.49 -1.20
N ALA A 55 -1.46 24.88 -1.98
CA ALA A 55 -2.58 25.66 -1.51
C ALA A 55 -3.52 24.78 -0.66
N LYS A 56 -3.57 25.07 0.64
CA LYS A 56 -4.42 24.34 1.61
C LYS A 56 -5.91 24.37 1.27
N SER A 57 -6.36 25.29 0.43
CA SER A 57 -7.73 25.37 -0.08
C SER A 57 -8.14 24.16 -0.92
N HIS A 58 -7.18 23.41 -1.46
CA HIS A 58 -7.42 22.17 -2.22
C HIS A 58 -7.38 20.91 -1.36
N ILE A 59 -7.16 21.02 -0.03
CA ILE A 59 -7.23 19.88 0.87
C ILE A 59 -8.68 19.49 1.07
N ILE A 60 -9.00 18.21 0.85
CA ILE A 60 -10.31 17.64 1.12
C ILE A 60 -10.52 17.54 2.62
N HIS A 61 -11.53 18.23 3.13
CA HIS A 61 -11.92 18.11 4.53
C HIS A 61 -12.63 16.78 4.77
N ARG A 62 -12.14 16.02 5.74
CA ARG A 62 -12.69 14.71 6.16
C ARG A 62 -13.04 14.78 7.64
N THR A 63 -14.00 13.97 8.05
CA THR A 63 -14.37 13.84 9.47
C THR A 63 -13.15 13.40 10.28
N ASP A 64 -12.95 14.03 11.44
CA ASP A 64 -11.90 13.61 12.36
C ASP A 64 -12.12 12.16 12.79
N ARG A 65 -11.01 11.44 12.99
CA ARG A 65 -11.05 10.05 13.46
C ARG A 65 -11.38 10.02 14.95
N ASP A 66 -12.12 9.00 15.38
CA ASP A 66 -12.44 8.79 16.79
C ASP A 66 -11.18 8.46 17.62
N ASP A 67 -10.19 7.81 17.00
CA ASP A 67 -8.90 7.46 17.59
C ASP A 67 -7.76 7.51 16.55
N ASN A 68 -6.54 7.20 17.01
CA ASN A 68 -5.33 7.13 16.17
C ASN A 68 -4.92 5.69 15.84
N ASP A 69 -5.76 4.70 16.15
CA ASP A 69 -5.43 3.30 15.93
C ASP A 69 -5.56 2.96 14.43
N PRO A 70 -4.80 1.98 13.91
CA PRO A 70 -4.95 1.58 12.52
C PRO A 70 -6.35 1.06 12.20
N TYR A 71 -6.86 1.45 11.03
CA TYR A 71 -8.11 0.91 10.49
C TYR A 71 -7.81 -0.06 9.34
N PHE A 72 -8.57 -1.16 9.27
CA PHE A 72 -8.36 -2.19 8.25
C PHE A 72 -9.43 -2.09 7.17
N HIS A 73 -8.97 -2.00 5.92
CA HIS A 73 -9.82 -2.05 4.75
C HIS A 73 -9.64 -3.40 4.05
N TYR A 74 -10.75 -3.96 3.59
CA TYR A 74 -10.77 -5.18 2.79
C TYR A 74 -11.34 -4.82 1.43
N GLY A 75 -10.60 -5.12 0.37
CA GLY A 75 -11.01 -4.83 -1.00
C GLY A 75 -9.87 -5.00 -2.00
N ILE A 76 -10.06 -4.42 -3.18
CA ILE A 76 -9.17 -4.57 -4.31
C ILE A 76 -7.92 -3.71 -4.11
N ILE A 77 -6.76 -4.35 -4.29
CA ILE A 77 -5.46 -3.68 -4.41
C ILE A 77 -5.06 -3.77 -5.88
N ALA A 78 -4.87 -2.61 -6.52
CA ALA A 78 -4.40 -2.53 -7.88
C ALA A 78 -2.86 -2.55 -7.89
N SER A 79 -2.30 -3.55 -8.54
CA SER A 79 -0.87 -3.81 -8.67
C SER A 79 -0.39 -3.36 -10.05
N GLY A 80 0.68 -2.57 -10.16
CA GLY A 80 1.20 -2.14 -11.45
C GLY A 80 2.72 -2.03 -11.47
N SER A 81 3.31 -2.05 -12.67
CA SER A 81 4.78 -1.95 -12.81
C SER A 81 5.36 -0.57 -12.46
N ALA A 82 4.50 0.43 -12.24
CA ALA A 82 4.88 1.79 -11.87
C ALA A 82 3.94 2.33 -10.78
N ALA A 83 4.43 3.29 -9.98
CA ALA A 83 3.60 3.95 -8.99
C ALA A 83 2.66 4.98 -9.65
N VAL A 84 1.40 5.02 -9.21
CA VAL A 84 0.45 6.07 -9.59
C VAL A 84 0.78 7.34 -8.81
N LYS A 85 0.99 8.45 -9.52
CA LYS A 85 1.41 9.76 -8.95
C LYS A 85 0.61 10.93 -9.51
N ASP A 86 -0.61 10.65 -9.96
CA ASP A 86 -1.50 11.59 -10.61
C ASP A 86 -2.90 11.40 -10.05
N GLY A 87 -3.45 12.46 -9.44
CA GLY A 87 -4.72 12.39 -8.71
C GLY A 87 -5.89 11.99 -9.60
N LYS A 88 -5.91 12.46 -10.86
CA LYS A 88 -6.97 12.11 -11.83
C LYS A 88 -6.88 10.65 -12.25
N THR A 89 -5.69 10.14 -12.49
CA THR A 89 -5.44 8.73 -12.80
C THR A 89 -5.82 7.85 -11.62
N CYS A 90 -5.42 8.21 -10.40
CA CYS A 90 -5.81 7.53 -9.17
C CYS A 90 -7.35 7.44 -9.05
N GLN A 91 -8.04 8.58 -9.18
CA GLN A 91 -9.50 8.63 -9.13
C GLN A 91 -10.14 7.75 -10.21
N ARG A 92 -9.71 7.89 -11.47
CA ARG A 92 -10.23 7.12 -12.59
C ARG A 92 -10.07 5.62 -12.35
N LEU A 93 -8.87 5.16 -11.97
CA LEU A 93 -8.60 3.74 -11.74
C LEU A 93 -9.38 3.20 -10.52
N SER A 94 -9.56 4.02 -9.47
CA SER A 94 -10.37 3.65 -8.32
C SER A 94 -11.85 3.48 -8.69
N GLU A 95 -12.39 4.39 -9.50
CA GLU A 95 -13.78 4.31 -10.00
C GLU A 95 -13.98 3.15 -10.98
N GLU A 96 -13.02 2.93 -11.88
CA GLU A 96 -13.08 1.92 -12.94
C GLU A 96 -12.99 0.49 -12.38
N TYR A 97 -12.13 0.26 -11.40
CA TYR A 97 -11.84 -1.08 -10.87
C TYR A 97 -12.31 -1.31 -9.43
N GLY A 98 -12.86 -0.30 -8.76
CA GLY A 98 -13.15 -0.38 -7.33
C GLY A 98 -11.90 -0.54 -6.46
N ALA A 99 -10.74 -0.13 -6.97
CA ALA A 99 -9.46 -0.25 -6.26
C ALA A 99 -9.42 0.69 -5.05
N LEU A 100 -9.02 0.14 -3.89
CA LEU A 100 -8.88 0.89 -2.65
C LEU A 100 -7.47 1.45 -2.47
N CYS A 101 -6.45 0.79 -3.03
CA CYS A 101 -5.08 1.28 -3.04
C CYS A 101 -4.29 0.72 -4.22
N PHE A 102 -3.11 1.32 -4.45
CA PHE A 102 -2.21 1.01 -5.55
C PHE A 102 -0.85 0.59 -4.99
N GLU A 103 -0.24 -0.42 -5.60
CA GLU A 103 1.09 -0.90 -5.21
C GLU A 103 1.86 -1.43 -6.43
N THR A 104 3.15 -1.74 -6.24
CA THR A 104 4.05 -2.14 -7.34
C THR A 104 4.81 -3.43 -7.11
N GLU A 105 4.66 -4.01 -5.92
CA GLU A 105 5.47 -5.10 -5.42
C GLU A 105 4.85 -6.47 -5.71
N ALA A 106 3.53 -6.54 -5.86
CA ALA A 106 2.80 -7.79 -6.13
C ALA A 106 2.59 -8.06 -7.62
N VAL A 107 3.23 -7.30 -8.50
CA VAL A 107 3.19 -7.55 -9.95
C VAL A 107 3.71 -8.96 -10.22
N GLY A 108 2.89 -9.79 -10.86
CA GLY A 108 3.22 -11.20 -11.13
C GLY A 108 2.80 -12.19 -10.04
N LEU A 109 2.19 -11.74 -8.94
CA LEU A 109 1.57 -12.62 -7.94
C LEU A 109 0.12 -13.02 -8.27
N TYR A 110 -0.43 -12.59 -9.41
CA TYR A 110 -1.84 -12.82 -9.79
C TYR A 110 -2.24 -14.31 -9.80
N ASP A 111 -1.33 -15.22 -10.13
CA ASP A 111 -1.58 -16.67 -10.16
C ASP A 111 -1.13 -17.42 -8.89
N PHE A 112 -0.52 -16.70 -7.95
CA PHE A 112 0.02 -17.26 -6.73
C PHE A 112 -0.98 -17.13 -5.57
N PRO A 113 -1.34 -18.23 -4.87
CA PRO A 113 -2.28 -18.17 -3.75
C PRO A 113 -1.65 -17.44 -2.57
N CYS A 114 -1.93 -16.13 -2.48
CA CYS A 114 -1.43 -15.28 -1.42
C CYS A 114 -2.51 -14.32 -0.90
N LEU A 115 -2.23 -13.78 0.29
CA LEU A 115 -2.91 -12.64 0.83
C LEU A 115 -1.92 -11.48 0.84
N ILE A 116 -2.33 -10.36 0.25
CA ILE A 116 -1.55 -9.13 0.26
C ILE A 116 -2.01 -8.26 1.43
N ILE A 117 -1.05 -7.80 2.23
CA ILE A 117 -1.27 -6.84 3.31
C ILE A 117 -0.46 -5.61 2.97
N HIS A 118 -1.14 -4.51 2.65
CA HIS A 118 -0.51 -3.26 2.27
C HIS A 118 -0.77 -2.19 3.34
N GLY A 119 0.28 -1.47 3.74
CA GLY A 119 0.16 -0.30 4.60
C GLY A 119 0.07 0.95 3.75
N ILE A 120 -0.93 1.80 4.00
CA ILE A 120 -1.13 3.04 3.23
C ILE A 120 -0.14 4.11 3.70
N TYR A 121 0.64 4.68 2.76
CA TYR A 121 1.63 5.72 3.05
C TYR A 121 1.45 7.00 2.24
N ASP A 122 0.67 6.99 1.17
CA ASP A 122 0.28 8.17 0.40
C ASP A 122 -1.11 7.99 -0.25
N TYR A 123 -1.53 8.97 -1.05
CA TYR A 123 -2.81 9.01 -1.74
C TYR A 123 -2.73 8.70 -3.24
N ALA A 124 -1.58 8.21 -3.73
CA ALA A 124 -1.31 7.99 -5.15
C ALA A 124 -1.59 9.22 -6.04
N ASP A 125 -1.50 10.42 -5.47
CA ASP A 125 -1.57 11.69 -6.18
C ASP A 125 -0.17 12.28 -6.37
N SER A 126 -0.08 13.50 -6.89
CA SER A 126 1.21 14.18 -7.09
C SER A 126 1.83 14.70 -5.79
N HIS A 127 1.17 14.56 -4.63
CA HIS A 127 1.59 15.09 -3.33
C HIS A 127 2.29 14.04 -2.44
N MET A 128 3.15 13.22 -3.06
CA MET A 128 3.84 12.14 -2.36
C MET A 128 4.69 12.62 -1.18
N SER A 129 4.60 11.91 -0.06
CA SER A 129 5.44 12.14 1.11
C SER A 129 5.94 10.82 1.68
N ASN A 130 7.25 10.70 1.88
CA ASN A 130 7.85 9.50 2.47
C ASN A 130 7.66 9.42 4.00
N LEU A 131 6.95 10.39 4.60
CA LEU A 131 6.82 10.50 6.05
C LEU A 131 6.10 9.30 6.67
N TRP A 132 5.09 8.77 5.99
CA TRP A 132 4.25 7.68 6.48
C TRP A 132 4.81 6.29 6.18
N GLN A 133 5.87 6.18 5.36
CA GLN A 133 6.34 4.90 4.82
C GLN A 133 6.75 3.92 5.94
N GLU A 134 7.54 4.37 6.92
CA GLU A 134 7.96 3.49 8.02
C GLU A 134 6.81 3.12 8.97
N TYR A 135 5.85 4.02 9.20
CA TYR A 135 4.66 3.74 10.01
C TYR A 135 3.70 2.77 9.30
N ALA A 136 3.49 2.95 8.00
CA ALA A 136 2.68 2.08 7.16
C ALA A 136 3.26 0.66 7.13
N ALA A 137 4.57 0.53 6.91
CA ALA A 137 5.27 -0.75 6.94
C ALA A 137 5.18 -1.43 8.32
N ALA A 138 5.35 -0.68 9.42
CA ALA A 138 5.19 -1.19 10.77
C ALA A 138 3.75 -1.69 11.03
N THR A 139 2.75 -0.96 10.53
CA THR A 139 1.33 -1.29 10.67
C THR A 139 0.98 -2.56 9.91
N ALA A 140 1.43 -2.68 8.66
CA ALA A 140 1.26 -3.90 7.87
C ALA A 140 1.92 -5.11 8.54
N ALA A 141 3.14 -4.96 9.08
CA ALA A 141 3.84 -6.02 9.80
C ALA A 141 3.12 -6.43 11.10
N ALA A 142 2.57 -5.45 11.84
CA ALA A 142 1.80 -5.70 13.05
C ALA A 142 0.48 -6.45 12.74
N PHE A 143 -0.22 -6.07 11.67
CA PHE A 143 -1.41 -6.78 11.21
C PHE A 143 -1.07 -8.20 10.72
N ALA A 144 -0.01 -8.37 9.94
CA ALA A 144 0.46 -9.69 9.51
C ALA A 144 0.79 -10.59 10.70
N LYS A 145 1.43 -10.05 11.74
CA LYS A 145 1.68 -10.78 12.99
C LYS A 145 0.37 -11.21 13.66
N GLU A 146 -0.60 -10.32 13.79
CA GLU A 146 -1.92 -10.66 14.35
C GLU A 146 -2.57 -11.79 13.56
N LEU A 147 -2.63 -11.67 12.23
CA LEU A 147 -3.20 -12.68 11.36
C LEU A 147 -2.53 -14.05 11.54
N LEU A 148 -1.20 -14.08 11.59
CA LEU A 148 -0.43 -15.31 11.75
C LEU A 148 -0.68 -16.01 13.09
N LEU A 149 -1.08 -15.29 14.14
CA LEU A 149 -1.46 -15.90 15.42
C LEU A 149 -2.74 -16.73 15.33
N PHE A 150 -3.60 -16.47 14.35
CA PHE A 150 -4.79 -17.29 14.06
C PHE A 150 -4.46 -18.50 13.16
N VAL A 151 -3.27 -18.56 12.56
CA VAL A 151 -2.86 -19.69 11.70
C VAL A 151 -2.24 -20.80 12.56
N ALA A 152 -2.95 -21.91 12.68
CA ALA A 152 -2.47 -23.06 13.46
C ALA A 152 -1.14 -23.60 12.88
N PRO A 153 -0.07 -23.76 13.70
CA PRO A 153 1.23 -24.24 13.23
C PRO A 153 1.17 -25.61 12.53
N GLY A 154 0.23 -26.46 12.94
CA GLY A 154 0.00 -27.76 12.32
C GLY A 154 -0.50 -27.67 10.87
N ARG A 155 -1.21 -26.61 10.49
CA ARG A 155 -1.62 -26.37 9.08
C ARG A 155 -0.40 -25.98 8.25
N VAL A 156 0.41 -25.04 8.74
CA VAL A 156 1.63 -24.57 8.05
C VAL A 156 2.58 -25.72 7.73
N ARG A 157 2.78 -26.66 8.67
CA ARG A 157 3.66 -27.83 8.45
C ARG A 157 3.16 -28.81 7.39
N ARG A 158 1.89 -28.75 7.00
CA ARG A 158 1.30 -29.62 5.97
C ARG A 158 1.25 -28.96 4.60
N GLU A 159 1.47 -27.66 4.52
CA GLU A 159 1.53 -26.95 3.25
C GLU A 159 2.81 -27.32 2.49
N LYS A 160 2.70 -27.38 1.16
CA LYS A 160 3.87 -27.58 0.30
C LYS A 160 4.69 -26.29 0.29
N THR A 161 5.99 -26.41 0.54
CA THR A 161 6.90 -25.27 0.40
C THR A 161 7.07 -24.91 -1.08
N THR A 162 6.50 -23.79 -1.50
CA THR A 162 6.62 -23.26 -2.88
C THR A 162 7.83 -22.33 -3.02
N PHE A 163 8.99 -22.76 -2.51
CA PHE A 163 10.19 -21.91 -2.44
C PHE A 163 10.65 -21.40 -3.81
N TYR A 164 10.59 -22.25 -4.84
CA TYR A 164 11.01 -21.88 -6.19
C TYR A 164 10.09 -20.85 -6.84
N GLU A 165 8.78 -21.02 -6.70
CA GLU A 165 7.76 -20.10 -7.25
C GLU A 165 7.83 -18.74 -6.57
N VAL A 166 7.90 -18.72 -5.23
CA VAL A 166 8.05 -17.47 -4.48
C VAL A 166 9.39 -16.79 -4.79
N ALA A 167 10.49 -17.55 -4.86
CA ALA A 167 11.80 -16.98 -5.16
C ALA A 167 11.92 -16.42 -6.59
N SER A 168 11.25 -17.03 -7.58
CA SER A 168 11.20 -16.46 -8.93
C SER A 168 10.38 -15.18 -8.93
N ILE A 169 9.19 -15.18 -8.33
CA ILE A 169 8.31 -14.02 -8.33
C ILE A 169 8.94 -12.85 -7.56
N VAL A 170 9.54 -13.10 -6.39
CA VAL A 170 10.25 -12.05 -5.61
C VAL A 170 11.43 -11.47 -6.40
N LYS A 171 12.16 -12.29 -7.16
CA LYS A 171 13.26 -11.79 -8.01
C LYS A 171 12.76 -10.91 -9.14
N ASP A 172 11.65 -11.29 -9.76
CA ASP A 172 11.08 -10.55 -10.88
C ASP A 172 10.41 -9.25 -10.39
N GLY A 173 9.64 -9.31 -9.30
CA GLY A 173 9.08 -8.13 -8.64
C GLY A 173 10.15 -7.13 -8.19
N PHE A 174 11.24 -7.60 -7.58
CA PHE A 174 12.36 -6.72 -7.19
C PHE A 174 13.03 -6.05 -8.40
N ARG A 175 13.17 -6.76 -9.53
CA ARG A 175 13.72 -6.17 -10.77
C ARG A 175 12.79 -5.10 -11.33
N THR A 176 11.47 -5.35 -11.36
CA THR A 176 10.47 -4.39 -11.83
C THR A 176 10.44 -3.14 -10.95
N SER A 177 10.42 -3.29 -9.62
CA SER A 177 10.45 -2.14 -8.70
C SER A 177 11.72 -1.29 -8.88
N VAL A 178 12.89 -1.92 -9.09
CA VAL A 178 14.16 -1.20 -9.34
C VAL A 178 14.14 -0.45 -10.69
N SER A 179 13.56 -1.03 -11.74
CA SER A 179 13.42 -0.36 -13.04
C SER A 179 12.40 0.80 -12.99
N SER A 180 11.30 0.65 -12.25
CA SER A 180 10.28 1.71 -12.10
C SER A 180 10.78 2.94 -11.35
N LEU A 181 11.78 2.79 -10.47
CA LEU A 181 12.46 3.92 -9.84
C LEU A 181 13.33 4.70 -10.85
N ALA A 182 13.64 4.12 -12.01
CA ALA A 182 14.43 4.73 -13.07
C ALA A 182 13.59 5.39 -14.18
N GLU A 183 12.29 5.04 -14.31
CA GLU A 183 11.44 5.50 -15.41
C GLU A 183 10.09 6.03 -14.91
N GLN A 184 9.80 7.31 -15.22
CA GLN A 184 8.52 7.97 -14.93
C GLN A 184 7.45 7.52 -15.95
N ASN A 185 7.02 6.27 -15.89
CA ASN A 185 5.98 5.75 -16.78
C ASN A 185 4.58 5.82 -16.13
N TYR A 186 3.56 6.16 -16.92
CA TYR A 186 2.16 6.24 -16.48
C TYR A 186 1.40 4.93 -16.79
N ILE A 187 0.53 4.50 -15.87
CA ILE A 187 -0.28 3.28 -16.00
C ILE A 187 -1.54 3.57 -16.85
N ASN A 188 -1.82 2.73 -17.85
CA ASN A 188 -3.04 2.78 -18.66
C ASN A 188 -3.95 1.57 -18.37
N SER A 189 -5.25 1.70 -18.65
CA SER A 189 -6.31 0.75 -18.25
C SER A 189 -6.59 -0.39 -19.24
N GLU A 190 -5.90 -0.45 -20.38
CA GLU A 190 -6.39 -1.30 -21.49
C GLU A 190 -6.21 -2.81 -21.29
N ASP A 191 -5.36 -3.26 -20.35
CA ASP A 191 -5.09 -4.69 -20.11
C ASP A 191 -5.05 -5.07 -18.61
N ALA A 192 -6.12 -4.77 -17.86
CA ALA A 192 -6.22 -5.20 -16.47
C ALA A 192 -6.63 -6.68 -16.32
N GLN A 193 -5.87 -7.46 -15.53
CA GLN A 193 -6.16 -8.88 -15.26
C GLN A 193 -6.47 -9.14 -13.79
N GLU A 194 -7.61 -9.79 -13.50
CA GLU A 194 -8.00 -10.25 -12.15
C GLU A 194 -7.52 -11.67 -11.86
N SER A 195 -7.10 -11.93 -10.62
CA SER A 195 -6.91 -13.30 -10.14
C SER A 195 -8.25 -14.01 -9.90
N THR A 196 -8.42 -15.20 -10.49
CA THR A 196 -9.57 -16.09 -10.24
C THR A 196 -9.38 -17.01 -9.03
N ARG A 197 -8.22 -16.94 -8.36
CA ARG A 197 -7.82 -17.85 -7.28
C ARG A 197 -7.96 -17.27 -5.88
N CYS A 198 -8.23 -15.98 -5.75
CA CYS A 198 -8.50 -15.32 -4.48
C CYS A 198 -9.99 -15.42 -4.11
N GLU A 199 -10.31 -15.39 -2.82
CA GLU A 199 -11.69 -15.30 -2.35
C GLU A 199 -12.34 -13.98 -2.83
N ASP A 200 -13.65 -13.98 -3.08
CA ASP A 200 -14.37 -12.79 -3.52
C ASP A 200 -14.14 -11.62 -2.56
N GLY A 201 -13.73 -10.47 -3.11
CA GLY A 201 -13.38 -9.27 -2.33
C GLY A 201 -11.92 -9.16 -1.88
N THR A 202 -11.06 -10.14 -2.21
CA THR A 202 -9.61 -10.13 -1.90
C THR A 202 -8.71 -10.23 -3.13
N ARG A 203 -9.28 -10.06 -4.33
CA ARG A 203 -8.57 -10.24 -5.60
C ARG A 203 -7.60 -9.08 -5.86
N PRO A 204 -6.31 -9.35 -6.10
CA PRO A 204 -5.41 -8.38 -6.70
C PRO A 204 -5.74 -8.21 -8.19
N LEU A 205 -5.65 -6.97 -8.65
CA LEU A 205 -5.79 -6.61 -10.07
C LEU A 205 -4.43 -6.18 -10.60
N SER A 206 -3.94 -6.80 -11.67
CA SER A 206 -2.70 -6.37 -12.34
C SER A 206 -3.04 -5.29 -13.38
N LEU A 207 -2.36 -4.14 -13.32
CA LEU A 207 -2.42 -3.02 -14.25
C LEU A 207 -1.12 -2.96 -15.08
N GLU A 208 -1.23 -2.78 -16.40
CA GLU A 208 -0.08 -2.67 -17.31
C GLU A 208 0.25 -1.19 -17.63
N ALA A 209 1.54 -0.88 -17.85
CA ALA A 209 2.01 0.46 -18.22
C ALA A 209 2.25 0.56 -19.74
N ILE A 210 2.00 1.73 -20.36
CA ILE A 210 2.34 2.03 -21.76
C ILE A 210 3.49 3.03 -21.79
N GLU A 211 4.56 2.71 -22.50
CA GLU A 211 5.59 3.66 -22.92
C GLU A 211 5.04 4.47 -24.12
N GLN A 212 4.98 5.81 -24.03
CA GLN A 212 4.69 6.70 -25.17
C GLN A 212 5.98 7.26 -25.76
#